data_AF-A0A1B6CFD3-F1
#
_entry.id   AF-A0A1B6CFD3-F1
#
_cell.length_a   1.000
_cell.length_b   1.000
_cell.length_c   1.000
_cell.angle_alpha   90.00
_cell.angle_beta   90.00
_cell.angle_gamma   90.00
#
_symmetry.space_group_name_H-M   'P 1'
#
loop_
_entity.id
_entity.type
_entity.pdbx_description
1 polymer ?
#
loop_
_entity_poly.entity_id
_entity_poly.type
_entity_poly.pdbx_seq_one_letter_code
_entity_poly.pdbx_strand_id
1 'polypeptide(L)'
;VSILRKNPKGFVLVVESGRIDHAHHYNNAYRALDETLALESALETLMTQVDLSETLIVVTSDHSQVLTLGGLATPRGNPILGADSKVSDVDGLPYSTLLYGNGPGYSSPRAVP
;
A
#
# COMPACT_ATOMS: atom_id res chain seq x y z
N VAL A 1 19.99 -1.72 -11.94
CA VAL A 1 21.05 -0.67 -11.90
C VAL A 1 22.33 -1.04 -12.65
N SER A 2 22.78 -2.31 -12.60
CA SER A 2 24.06 -2.78 -13.17
C SER A 2 24.38 -2.36 -14.62
N ILE A 3 23.37 -2.18 -15.46
CA ILE A 3 23.52 -1.70 -16.84
C ILE A 3 23.72 -0.17 -16.88
N LEU A 4 22.84 0.59 -16.24
CA LEU A 4 22.83 2.07 -16.28
C LEU A 4 24.08 2.70 -15.64
N ARG A 5 24.59 2.10 -14.57
CA ARG A 5 25.79 2.59 -13.86
C ARG A 5 27.08 2.56 -14.69
N LYS A 6 27.07 1.92 -15.87
CA LYS A 6 28.22 1.91 -16.79
C LYS A 6 28.43 3.26 -17.49
N ASN A 7 27.44 4.16 -17.45
CA ASN A 7 27.57 5.51 -18.00
C ASN A 7 28.30 6.43 -16.99
N PRO A 8 29.50 6.94 -17.32
CA PRO A 8 30.25 7.82 -16.41
C PRO A 8 29.61 9.20 -16.21
N LYS A 9 28.59 9.58 -17.01
CA LYS A 9 27.83 10.83 -16.84
C LYS A 9 26.65 10.70 -15.87
N GLY A 10 26.46 9.53 -15.24
CA GLY A 10 25.29 9.23 -14.42
C GLY A 10 24.09 8.74 -15.23
N PHE A 11 22.94 8.57 -14.56
CA PHE A 11 21.72 8.07 -15.16
C PHE A 11 20.47 8.58 -14.43
N VAL A 12 19.33 8.47 -15.10
CA VAL A 12 18.00 8.56 -14.49
C VAL A 12 17.37 7.17 -14.57
N LEU A 13 16.75 6.73 -13.48
CA LEU A 13 15.99 5.48 -13.42
C LEU A 13 14.63 5.80 -12.79
N VAL A 14 13.57 5.40 -13.47
CA VAL A 14 12.21 5.38 -12.93
C VAL A 14 11.83 3.94 -12.67
N VAL A 15 11.35 3.67 -11.45
CA VAL A 15 10.81 2.36 -11.04
C VAL A 15 9.39 2.60 -10.56
N GLU A 16 8.44 1.85 -11.11
CA GLU A 16 7.03 2.01 -10.81
C GLU A 16 6.47 0.69 -10.27
N SER A 17 5.80 0.74 -9.11
CA SER A 17 4.99 -0.36 -8.59
C SER A 17 3.50 -0.11 -8.90
N GLY A 18 3.17 -0.06 -10.19
CA GLY A 18 1.84 0.39 -10.65
C GLY A 18 0.68 -0.54 -10.25
N ARG A 19 0.97 -1.74 -9.74
CA ARG A 19 -0.09 -2.68 -9.32
C ARG A 19 -0.69 -2.36 -7.96
N ILE A 20 -0.07 -1.47 -7.17
CA ILE A 20 -0.68 -0.90 -5.96
C ILE A 20 -2.03 -0.24 -6.34
N ASP A 21 -2.02 0.58 -7.38
CA ASP A 21 -3.21 1.27 -7.90
C ASP A 21 -4.28 0.28 -8.37
N HIS A 22 -3.90 -0.69 -9.21
CA HIS A 22 -4.81 -1.72 -9.68
C HIS A 22 -5.49 -2.47 -8.52
N ALA A 23 -4.75 -2.81 -7.47
CA ALA A 23 -5.31 -3.50 -6.31
C ALA A 23 -6.34 -2.64 -5.56
N HIS A 24 -6.07 -1.34 -5.39
CA HIS A 24 -7.03 -0.40 -4.80
C HIS A 24 -8.31 -0.25 -5.63
N HIS A 25 -8.21 -0.25 -6.96
CA HIS A 25 -9.39 -0.22 -7.85
C HIS A 25 -10.32 -1.43 -7.67
N TYR A 26 -9.79 -2.57 -7.23
CA TYR A 26 -10.57 -3.76 -6.87
C TYR A 26 -10.96 -3.82 -5.38
N ASN A 27 -10.73 -2.75 -4.61
CA ASN A 27 -10.83 -2.72 -3.14
C ASN A 27 -10.07 -3.86 -2.44
N ASN A 28 -8.97 -4.33 -3.05
CA ASN A 28 -8.16 -5.43 -2.53
C ASN A 28 -6.98 -4.88 -1.72
N ALA A 29 -7.23 -4.53 -0.46
CA ALA A 29 -6.20 -3.99 0.43
C ALA A 29 -5.02 -4.93 0.65
N TYR A 30 -5.24 -6.26 0.70
CA TYR A 30 -4.16 -7.24 0.83
C TYR A 30 -3.14 -7.07 -0.29
N ARG A 31 -3.59 -7.08 -1.55
CA ARG A 31 -2.69 -6.95 -2.71
C ARG A 31 -2.06 -5.57 -2.82
N ALA A 32 -2.79 -4.51 -2.45
CA ALA A 32 -2.24 -3.16 -2.49
C ALA A 32 -1.06 -3.02 -1.51
N LEU A 33 -1.20 -3.55 -0.30
CA LEU A 33 -0.13 -3.56 0.69
C LEU A 33 1.02 -4.49 0.29
N ASP A 34 0.73 -5.66 -0.27
CA ASP A 34 1.75 -6.60 -0.75
C ASP A 34 2.61 -6.00 -1.88
N GLU A 35 2.00 -5.35 -2.87
CA GLU A 35 2.72 -4.63 -3.94
C GLU A 35 3.48 -3.40 -3.40
N THR A 36 3.05 -2.84 -2.27
CA THR A 36 3.79 -1.78 -1.56
C THR A 36 5.05 -2.33 -0.89
N LEU A 37 4.99 -3.52 -0.29
CA LEU A 37 6.16 -4.22 0.24
C LEU A 37 7.14 -4.63 -0.87
N ALA A 38 6.63 -4.95 -2.06
CA ALA A 38 7.48 -5.20 -3.23
C ALA A 38 8.26 -3.93 -3.65
N LEU A 39 7.61 -2.75 -3.61
CA LEU A 39 8.27 -1.46 -3.84
C LEU A 39 9.34 -1.16 -2.78
N GLU A 40 9.03 -1.38 -1.50
CA GLU A 40 9.98 -1.25 -0.39
C GLU A 40 11.20 -2.16 -0.60
N SER A 41 10.98 -3.44 -0.91
CA SER A 41 12.06 -4.41 -1.16
C SER A 41 12.96 -3.98 -2.34
N ALA A 42 12.36 -3.41 -3.39
CA ALA A 42 13.12 -2.88 -4.53
C ALA A 42 13.94 -1.64 -4.13
N LEU A 43 13.41 -0.77 -3.29
CA LEU A 43 14.11 0.39 -2.74
C LEU A 43 15.29 -0.01 -1.85
N GLU A 44 15.09 -0.95 -0.92
CA GLU A 44 16.17 -1.48 -0.07
C GLU A 44 17.28 -2.09 -0.94
N THR A 45 16.90 -2.88 -1.94
CA THR A 45 17.83 -3.48 -2.90
C THR A 45 18.58 -2.42 -3.71
N LEU A 46 17.93 -1.32 -4.09
CA LEU A 46 18.55 -0.19 -4.80
C LEU A 46 19.57 0.52 -3.90
N MET A 47 19.23 0.78 -2.64
CA MET A 47 20.09 1.49 -1.68
C MET A 47 21.41 0.75 -1.40
N THR A 48 21.43 -0.58 -1.50
CA THR A 48 22.67 -1.37 -1.38
C THR A 48 23.56 -1.35 -2.63
N GLN A 49 23.07 -0.83 -3.76
CA GLN A 49 23.75 -0.88 -5.06
C GLN A 49 24.26 0.48 -5.55
N VAL A 50 24.00 1.57 -4.81
CA VAL A 50 24.34 2.94 -5.19
C VAL A 50 25.11 3.65 -4.08
N ASP A 51 25.91 4.65 -4.45
CA ASP A 51 26.53 5.57 -3.50
C ASP A 51 25.55 6.73 -3.23
N LEU A 52 25.06 6.82 -1.99
CA LEU A 52 24.10 7.85 -1.58
C LEU A 52 24.70 9.26 -1.52
N SER A 53 26.03 9.40 -1.53
CA SER A 53 26.68 10.72 -1.63
C SER A 53 26.60 11.31 -3.04
N GLU A 54 26.36 10.47 -4.05
CA GLU A 54 26.26 10.86 -5.47
C GLU A 54 24.87 10.59 -6.07
N THR A 55 23.97 9.93 -5.33
CA THR A 55 22.66 9.49 -5.82
C THR A 55 21.52 10.12 -5.03
N LEU A 56 20.67 10.91 -5.71
CA LEU A 56 19.39 11.34 -5.18
C LEU A 56 18.33 10.26 -5.45
N ILE A 57 17.64 9.82 -4.40
CA ILE A 57 16.48 8.93 -4.48
C ILE A 57 15.24 9.72 -4.08
N VAL A 58 14.21 9.70 -4.92
CA VAL A 58 12.90 10.29 -4.64
C VAL A 58 11.86 9.17 -4.70
N VAL A 59 11.09 9.03 -3.63
CA VAL A 59 9.95 8.11 -3.55
C VAL A 59 8.70 8.96 -3.39
N THR A 60 7.71 8.71 -4.22
CA THR A 60 6.46 9.48 -4.23
C THR A 60 5.33 8.63 -4.81
N SER A 61 4.10 9.13 -4.72
CA SER A 61 2.98 8.63 -5.50
C SER A 61 2.51 9.71 -6.48
N ASP A 62 1.96 9.28 -7.60
CA ASP A 62 1.31 10.15 -8.58
C ASP A 62 -0.06 10.65 -8.06
N HIS A 63 -0.78 9.79 -7.34
CA HIS A 63 -1.99 10.14 -6.60
C HIS A 63 -2.22 9.20 -5.40
N SER A 64 -3.34 9.41 -4.70
CA SER A 64 -3.81 8.51 -3.63
C SER A 64 -5.03 7.73 -4.08
N GLN A 65 -5.60 6.94 -3.18
CA GLN A 65 -6.84 6.19 -3.34
C GLN A 65 -7.76 6.42 -2.14
N VAL A 66 -9.03 6.05 -2.26
CA VAL A 66 -10.05 6.28 -1.21
C VAL A 66 -9.98 5.28 -0.05
N LEU A 67 -8.79 4.75 0.24
CA LEU A 67 -8.53 3.88 1.38
C LEU A 67 -8.56 4.70 2.69
N THR A 68 -9.26 4.19 3.69
CA THR A 68 -9.25 4.75 5.04
C THR A 68 -8.78 3.70 6.03
N LEU A 69 -8.02 4.16 7.02
CA LEU A 69 -7.61 3.38 8.18
C LEU A 69 -8.43 3.85 9.38
N GLY A 70 -9.35 3.01 9.83
CA GLY A 70 -10.30 3.33 10.88
C GLY A 70 -10.18 2.39 12.08
N GLY A 71 -11.26 2.38 12.85
CA GLY A 71 -11.40 1.57 14.04
C GLY A 71 -11.80 2.40 15.26
N LEU A 72 -12.78 1.92 16.02
CA LEU A 72 -13.22 2.52 17.27
C LEU A 72 -12.32 2.10 18.43
N ALA A 73 -11.89 0.83 18.45
CA ALA A 73 -11.10 0.26 19.54
C ALA A 73 -10.07 -0.76 19.04
N THR A 74 -9.46 -0.51 17.89
CA THR A 74 -8.39 -1.34 17.34
C THR A 74 -7.10 -1.19 18.19
N PRO A 75 -6.63 -2.23 18.92
CA PRO A 75 -5.45 -2.13 19.75
C PRO A 75 -4.15 -2.15 18.93
N ARG A 76 -3.05 -1.66 19.52
CA ARG A 76 -1.71 -1.80 18.92
C ARG A 76 -1.39 -3.28 18.72
N GLY A 77 -0.93 -3.64 17.52
CA GLY A 77 -0.62 -5.01 17.15
C GLY A 77 -1.79 -5.78 16.52
N ASN A 78 -2.97 -5.16 16.36
CA ASN A 78 -4.04 -5.75 15.56
C ASN A 78 -3.56 -5.95 14.10
N PRO A 79 -3.86 -7.09 13.47
CA PRO A 79 -3.58 -7.28 12.05
C PRO A 79 -4.27 -6.21 11.21
N ILE A 80 -3.52 -5.55 10.32
CA ILE A 80 -4.04 -4.43 9.51
C ILE A 80 -5.19 -4.83 8.58
N LEU A 81 -5.24 -6.11 8.19
CA LEU A 81 -6.30 -6.72 7.38
C LEU A 81 -7.42 -7.33 8.22
N GLY A 82 -7.36 -7.18 9.55
CA GLY A 82 -8.35 -7.70 10.48
C GLY A 82 -9.57 -6.81 10.64
N ALA A 83 -10.49 -7.28 11.47
CA ALA A 83 -11.63 -6.51 11.96
C ALA A 83 -11.26 -5.65 13.17
N ASP A 84 -12.07 -4.62 13.45
CA ASP A 84 -12.01 -3.92 14.74
C ASP A 84 -12.43 -4.87 15.89
N SER A 85 -11.93 -4.60 17.10
CA SER A 85 -12.29 -5.38 18.29
C SER A 85 -13.74 -5.16 18.75
N LYS A 86 -14.39 -4.09 18.28
CA LYS A 86 -15.79 -3.77 18.52
C LYS A 86 -16.60 -3.84 17.22
N VAL A 87 -17.83 -4.31 17.33
CA VAL A 87 -18.81 -4.24 16.23
C VAL A 87 -19.35 -2.81 16.06
N SER A 88 -20.01 -2.55 14.93
CA SER A 88 -20.71 -1.29 14.71
C SER A 88 -21.81 -1.09 15.77
N ASP A 89 -21.94 0.12 16.28
CA ASP A 89 -23.01 0.56 17.18
C ASP A 89 -24.33 0.86 16.44
N VAL A 90 -24.32 0.83 15.11
CA VAL A 90 -25.50 1.08 14.26
C VAL A 90 -26.19 -0.23 13.87
N ASP A 91 -25.43 -1.19 13.34
CA ASP A 91 -25.99 -2.45 12.81
C ASP A 91 -25.54 -3.72 13.58
N GLY A 92 -24.68 -3.58 14.59
CA GLY A 92 -24.22 -4.70 15.43
C GLY A 92 -23.29 -5.69 14.72
N LEU A 93 -22.86 -5.40 13.50
CA LEU A 93 -22.05 -6.31 12.68
C LEU A 93 -20.55 -5.87 12.67
N PRO A 94 -19.59 -6.82 12.56
CA PRO A 94 -18.16 -6.51 12.47
C PRO A 94 -17.81 -5.63 11.26
N TYR A 95 -16.71 -4.87 11.35
CA TYR A 95 -16.17 -4.09 10.23
C TYR A 95 -14.63 -4.14 10.24
N SER A 96 -14.03 -4.05 9.05
CA SER A 96 -12.57 -4.12 8.87
C SER A 96 -11.88 -2.83 9.33
N THR A 97 -10.62 -2.96 9.76
CA THR A 97 -9.73 -1.82 10.06
C THR A 97 -9.48 -0.95 8.82
N LEU A 98 -9.38 -1.57 7.64
CA LEU A 98 -9.28 -0.88 6.35
C LEU A 98 -10.64 -0.84 5.64
N LEU A 99 -11.02 0.33 5.14
CA LEU A 99 -12.25 0.53 4.36
C LEU A 99 -11.95 1.34 3.11
N TYR A 100 -12.84 1.25 2.11
CA TYR A 100 -12.79 2.10 0.92
C TYR A 100 -14.06 2.94 0.82
N GLY A 101 -13.90 4.22 0.46
CA GLY A 101 -15.05 5.12 0.29
C GLY A 101 -15.96 4.74 -0.89
N ASN A 102 -15.43 4.06 -1.91
CA ASN A 102 -16.17 3.54 -3.05
C ASN A 102 -15.43 2.34 -3.68
N GLY A 103 -16.08 1.69 -4.66
CA GLY A 103 -15.53 0.58 -5.42
C GLY A 103 -16.36 -0.71 -5.29
N PRO A 104 -15.84 -1.84 -5.81
CA PRO A 104 -16.60 -3.08 -5.91
C PRO A 104 -16.80 -3.83 -4.58
N GLY A 105 -16.21 -3.36 -3.47
CA GLY A 105 -16.30 -4.00 -2.15
C GLY A 105 -17.65 -3.83 -1.46
N TYR A 106 -18.52 -2.94 -1.95
CA TYR A 106 -19.88 -2.78 -1.39
C TYR A 106 -20.74 -4.02 -1.66
N SER A 107 -21.49 -4.46 -0.65
CA SER A 107 -22.45 -5.57 -0.75
C SER A 107 -23.69 -5.31 0.11
N SER A 108 -24.85 -5.80 -0.36
CA SER A 108 -26.12 -5.78 0.35
C SER A 108 -26.84 -7.13 0.18
N PRO A 109 -27.07 -7.92 1.25
CA PRO A 109 -26.66 -7.64 2.63
C PRO A 109 -25.12 -7.58 2.76
N ARG A 110 -24.65 -6.90 3.80
CA ARG A 110 -23.22 -6.62 4.01
C ARG A 110 -22.45 -7.91 4.19
N ALA A 111 -21.39 -8.11 3.41
CA ALA A 111 -20.41 -9.16 3.65
C ALA A 111 -19.69 -8.87 4.97
N VAL A 112 -19.70 -9.84 5.87
CA VAL A 112 -18.97 -9.75 7.15
C VAL A 112 -17.54 -10.26 6.89
N PRO A 113 -16.51 -9.48 7.26
CA PRO A 113 -15.12 -9.92 7.14
C PRO A 113 -14.78 -11.10 8.08
#